data_AF-A0A3D2KEQ4-F1
#
_entry.id   AF-A0A3D2KEQ4-F1
#
_cell.length_a   1.000
_cell.length_b   1.000
_cell.length_c   1.000
_cell.angle_alpha   90.00
_cell.angle_beta   90.00
_cell.angle_gamma   90.00
#
_symmetry.space_group_name_H-M   'P 1'
#
loop_
_entity.id
_entity.type
_entity.pdbx_description
1 polymer ?
#
loop_
_entity_poly.entity_id
_entity_poly.type
_entity_poly.pdbx_seq_one_letter_code
_entity_poly.pdbx_strand_id
1 'polypeptide(L)'
;MKYLIMCEGPNELEIINILLRHDCLKFTRDDLLGLSAYHARQIKSSTIVKTNLNLYPGSVNILRIGDKLSERLVVPSEYQTKVISIDKYCTKPELEILLIISEGLTADYEKVKSKEKPKIFAKKNIKYGRRSYKNDTSFYTEYYGNNPQLLVESIQKYHHIKGSHKKDEHYLAELLK
;
A
#
# COMPACT_ATOMS: atom_id res chain seq x y z
N MET A 1 -12.66 -17.40 5.84
CA MET A 1 -12.63 -16.09 5.15
C MET A 1 -11.17 -15.81 4.80
N LYS A 2 -10.90 -15.26 3.61
CA LYS A 2 -9.55 -14.87 3.16
C LYS A 2 -9.55 -13.41 2.71
N TYR A 3 -8.39 -12.76 2.75
CA TYR A 3 -8.19 -11.41 2.23
C TYR A 3 -7.67 -11.45 0.79
N LEU A 4 -8.16 -10.55 -0.06
CA LEU A 4 -7.64 -10.35 -1.41
C LEU A 4 -7.10 -8.93 -1.51
N ILE A 5 -5.77 -8.79 -1.49
CA ILE A 5 -5.13 -7.48 -1.55
C ILE A 5 -4.99 -7.03 -3.01
N MET A 6 -5.46 -5.81 -3.28
CA MET A 6 -5.47 -5.19 -4.59
C MET A 6 -4.82 -3.81 -4.55
N CYS A 7 -3.56 -3.72 -4.95
CA CYS A 7 -2.76 -2.50 -4.96
C CYS A 7 -2.90 -1.75 -6.30
N GLU A 8 -3.06 -0.43 -6.28
CA GLU A 8 -3.20 0.39 -7.50
C GLU A 8 -1.89 0.46 -8.30
N GLY A 9 -0.76 0.69 -7.62
CA GLY A 9 0.56 0.84 -8.23
C GLY A 9 1.57 -0.21 -7.76
N PRO A 10 2.74 -0.26 -8.43
CA PRO A 10 3.83 -1.15 -8.06
C PRO A 10 4.51 -0.77 -6.75
N ASN A 11 4.53 0.52 -6.39
CA ASN A 11 5.12 0.98 -5.13
C ASN A 11 4.28 0.51 -3.94
N GLU A 12 2.95 0.62 -4.02
CA GLU A 12 2.04 0.10 -2.99
C GLU A 12 2.17 -1.40 -2.84
N LEU A 13 2.25 -2.12 -3.97
CA LEU A 13 2.44 -3.57 -3.94
C LEU A 13 3.74 -3.96 -3.25
N GLU A 14 4.84 -3.26 -3.53
CA GLU A 14 6.14 -3.54 -2.91
C GLU A 14 6.14 -3.23 -1.42
N ILE A 15 5.57 -2.10 -0.99
CA ILE A 15 5.40 -1.76 0.43
C ILE A 15 4.64 -2.87 1.16
N ILE A 16 3.53 -3.35 0.59
CA ILE A 16 2.74 -4.43 1.18
C ILE A 16 3.51 -5.75 1.20
N ASN A 17 4.25 -6.07 0.15
CA ASN A 17 5.09 -7.27 0.11
C ASN A 17 6.18 -7.25 1.18
N ILE A 18 6.80 -6.10 1.44
CA ILE A 18 7.75 -5.91 2.54
C ILE A 18 7.05 -6.16 3.89
N LEU A 19 5.92 -5.50 4.14
CA LEU A 19 5.17 -5.67 5.39
C LEU A 19 4.69 -7.12 5.60
N LEU A 20 4.25 -7.81 4.54
CA LEU A 20 3.90 -9.24 4.57
C LEU A 20 5.11 -10.15 4.82
N ARG A 21 6.27 -9.82 4.23
CA ARG A 21 7.49 -10.62 4.38
C ARG A 21 8.02 -10.60 5.82
N HIS A 22 7.86 -9.47 6.48
CA HIS A 22 8.36 -9.25 7.84
C HIS A 22 7.27 -9.35 8.90
N ASP A 23 6.10 -9.89 8.54
CA ASP A 23 5.00 -10.16 9.47
C ASP A 23 4.57 -8.90 10.28
N CYS A 24 4.55 -7.75 9.62
CA CYS A 24 4.22 -6.44 10.20
C CYS A 24 2.72 -6.11 10.12
N LEU A 25 1.92 -6.93 9.46
CA LEU A 25 0.47 -6.72 9.27
C LEU A 25 -0.33 -7.57 10.24
N LYS A 26 -1.57 -7.15 10.58
CA LYS A 26 -2.50 -7.92 11.44
C LYS A 26 -2.92 -9.28 10.86
N PHE A 27 -2.53 -9.57 9.63
CA PHE A 27 -2.77 -10.82 8.93
C PHE A 27 -1.48 -11.26 8.22
N THR A 28 -1.41 -12.55 7.91
CA THR A 28 -0.25 -13.19 7.30
C THR A 28 -0.52 -13.53 5.83
N ARG A 29 0.50 -14.06 5.12
CA ARG A 29 0.30 -14.59 3.76
C ARG A 29 -0.74 -15.71 3.72
N ASP A 30 -0.81 -16.54 4.76
CA ASP A 30 -1.77 -17.64 4.80
C ASP A 30 -3.20 -17.12 4.81
N ASP A 31 -3.46 -15.94 5.37
CA ASP A 31 -4.77 -15.31 5.34
C ASP A 31 -5.15 -14.74 3.97
N LEU A 32 -4.20 -14.65 3.03
CA LEU A 32 -4.42 -14.12 1.69
C LEU A 32 -4.92 -15.20 0.72
N LEU A 33 -5.84 -14.79 -0.15
CA LEU A 33 -6.22 -15.58 -1.32
C LEU A 33 -5.02 -15.69 -2.25
N GLY A 34 -4.53 -16.91 -2.49
CA GLY A 34 -3.34 -17.14 -3.33
C GLY A 34 -2.01 -16.74 -2.68
N LEU A 35 -1.99 -16.54 -1.35
CA LEU A 35 -0.79 -16.27 -0.54
C LEU A 35 -0.01 -14.99 -0.93
N SER A 36 -0.60 -14.12 -1.74
CA SER A 36 0.07 -12.97 -2.35
C SER A 36 -0.84 -11.76 -2.47
N ALA A 37 -0.23 -10.57 -2.50
CA ALA A 37 -0.89 -9.35 -2.92
C ALA A 37 -0.84 -9.22 -4.46
N TYR A 38 -1.85 -8.58 -5.05
CA TYR A 38 -1.98 -8.41 -6.50
C TYR A 38 -2.15 -6.95 -6.88
N HIS A 39 -1.88 -6.63 -8.13
CA HIS A 39 -2.30 -5.37 -8.72
C HIS A 39 -3.81 -5.35 -8.95
N ALA A 40 -4.45 -4.20 -8.70
CA ALA A 40 -5.88 -4.01 -8.90
C ALA A 40 -6.35 -4.37 -10.33
N ARG A 41 -5.51 -4.18 -11.35
CA ARG A 41 -5.81 -4.58 -12.74
C ARG A 41 -5.92 -6.09 -12.94
N GLN A 42 -5.23 -6.89 -12.11
CA GLN A 42 -5.22 -8.35 -12.23
C GLN A 42 -6.57 -8.98 -11.89
N ILE A 43 -7.45 -8.30 -11.15
CA ILE A 43 -8.77 -8.84 -10.82
C ILE A 43 -9.63 -9.15 -12.06
N LYS A 44 -9.41 -8.42 -13.17
CA LYS A 44 -10.16 -8.61 -14.43
C LYS A 44 -9.47 -9.59 -15.37
N SER A 45 -8.15 -9.49 -15.50
CA SER A 45 -7.38 -10.14 -16.57
C SER A 45 -6.53 -11.31 -16.11
N SER A 46 -6.20 -11.44 -14.83
CA SER A 46 -5.28 -12.49 -14.37
C SER A 46 -6.00 -13.82 -14.18
N THR A 47 -5.55 -14.82 -14.94
CA THR A 47 -5.96 -16.21 -14.75
C THR A 47 -5.66 -16.69 -13.34
N ILE A 48 -4.53 -16.27 -12.74
CA ILE A 48 -4.13 -16.70 -11.38
C ILE A 48 -5.15 -16.23 -10.35
N VAL A 49 -5.57 -14.95 -10.40
CA VAL A 49 -6.56 -14.41 -9.46
C VAL A 49 -7.91 -15.12 -9.63
N LYS A 50 -8.34 -15.35 -10.88
CA LYS A 50 -9.59 -16.08 -11.17
C LYS A 50 -9.53 -17.52 -10.68
N THR A 51 -8.43 -18.23 -10.95
CA THR A 51 -8.22 -19.60 -10.47
C THR A 51 -8.28 -19.67 -8.96
N ASN A 52 -7.60 -18.77 -8.25
CA ASN A 52 -7.65 -18.74 -6.78
C ASN A 52 -9.06 -18.43 -6.26
N LEU A 53 -9.79 -17.51 -6.89
CA LEU A 53 -11.19 -17.21 -6.57
C LEU A 53 -12.11 -18.41 -6.83
N ASN A 54 -11.87 -19.20 -7.88
CA ASN A 54 -12.65 -20.39 -8.21
C ASN A 54 -12.37 -21.55 -7.26
N LEU A 55 -11.10 -21.80 -6.95
CA LEU A 55 -10.67 -22.87 -6.07
C LEU A 55 -11.07 -22.63 -4.60
N TYR A 56 -11.18 -21.37 -4.17
CA TYR A 56 -11.57 -21.05 -2.82
C TYR A 56 -13.11 -21.12 -2.66
N PRO A 57 -13.65 -22.07 -1.86
CA PRO A 57 -15.10 -22.22 -1.71
C PRO A 57 -15.72 -21.13 -0.82
N GLY A 58 -14.90 -20.46 0.00
CA GLY A 58 -15.37 -19.44 0.93
C GLY A 58 -15.46 -18.05 0.32
N SER A 59 -15.89 -17.11 1.16
CA SER A 59 -16.00 -15.69 0.82
C SER A 59 -14.72 -14.91 1.14
N VAL A 60 -14.51 -13.81 0.41
CA VAL A 60 -13.30 -12.99 0.45
C VAL A 60 -13.60 -11.52 0.78
N ASN A 61 -12.69 -10.89 1.52
CA ASN A 61 -12.70 -9.45 1.75
C ASN A 61 -11.60 -8.82 0.91
N ILE A 62 -11.94 -7.83 0.08
CA ILE A 62 -10.96 -7.15 -0.75
C ILE A 62 -10.37 -5.98 0.02
N LEU A 63 -9.06 -5.97 0.20
CA LEU A 63 -8.32 -4.83 0.74
C LEU A 63 -7.71 -4.07 -0.44
N ARG A 64 -8.33 -2.95 -0.83
CA ARG A 64 -7.82 -2.11 -1.91
C ARG A 64 -6.90 -1.03 -1.37
N ILE A 65 -5.69 -0.95 -1.92
CA ILE A 65 -4.63 -0.06 -1.41
C ILE A 65 -4.17 0.86 -2.53
N GLY A 66 -4.21 2.18 -2.32
CA GLY A 66 -3.84 3.14 -3.35
C GLY A 66 -3.99 4.61 -2.96
N ASP A 67 -3.46 5.48 -3.82
CA ASP A 67 -3.47 6.93 -3.65
C ASP A 67 -4.82 7.53 -4.10
N LYS A 68 -5.29 7.17 -5.29
CA LYS A 68 -6.53 7.70 -5.87
C LYS A 68 -7.59 6.62 -5.92
N LEU A 69 -8.06 6.23 -4.74
CA LEU A 69 -9.21 5.33 -4.52
C LEU A 69 -10.57 5.90 -5.02
N SER A 70 -10.54 6.93 -5.88
CA SER A 70 -11.69 7.60 -6.48
C SER A 70 -12.42 6.70 -7.48
N GLU A 71 -11.71 5.86 -8.23
CA GLU A 71 -12.35 4.88 -9.12
C GLU A 71 -12.87 3.69 -8.30
N ARG A 72 -14.04 3.13 -8.63
CA ARG A 72 -14.52 1.90 -7.97
C ARG A 72 -13.78 0.68 -8.53
N LEU A 73 -13.45 -0.29 -7.68
CA LEU A 73 -12.84 -1.54 -8.13
C LEU A 73 -13.95 -2.36 -8.77
N VAL A 74 -13.89 -2.52 -10.08
CA VAL A 74 -14.90 -3.29 -10.81
C VAL A 74 -14.54 -4.77 -10.71
N VAL A 75 -15.18 -5.45 -9.76
CA VAL A 75 -15.13 -6.91 -9.61
C VAL A 75 -16.02 -7.55 -10.70
N PRO A 76 -15.53 -8.57 -11.43
CA PRO A 76 -16.34 -9.33 -12.38
C PRO A 76 -17.62 -9.88 -11.73
N SER A 77 -18.75 -9.85 -12.44
CA SER A 77 -20.07 -10.25 -11.93
C SER A 77 -20.08 -11.65 -11.33
N GLU A 78 -19.34 -12.58 -11.93
CA GLU A 78 -19.18 -13.97 -11.49
C GLU A 78 -18.62 -14.11 -10.06
N TYR A 79 -17.89 -13.11 -9.55
CA TYR A 79 -17.30 -13.13 -8.20
C TYR A 79 -17.99 -12.19 -7.21
N GLN A 80 -18.99 -11.41 -7.63
CA GLN A 80 -19.63 -10.42 -6.75
C GLN A 80 -20.27 -11.06 -5.51
N THR A 81 -20.82 -12.28 -5.65
CA THR A 81 -21.41 -13.03 -4.52
C THR A 81 -20.38 -13.59 -3.55
N LYS A 82 -19.11 -13.75 -3.96
CA LYS A 82 -18.02 -14.19 -3.08
C LYS A 82 -17.38 -13.05 -2.30
N VAL A 83 -17.49 -11.81 -2.80
CA VAL A 83 -16.88 -10.63 -2.17
C VAL A 83 -17.83 -10.07 -1.11
N ILE A 84 -17.44 -10.14 0.17
CA ILE A 84 -18.25 -9.62 1.28
C ILE A 84 -18.09 -8.09 1.40
N SER A 85 -16.85 -7.61 1.38
CA SER A 85 -16.52 -6.20 1.52
C SER A 85 -15.38 -5.79 0.58
N ILE A 86 -15.33 -4.49 0.28
CA ILE A 86 -14.21 -3.86 -0.41
C ILE A 86 -13.77 -2.68 0.45
N ASP A 87 -12.74 -2.92 1.27
CA ASP A 87 -12.19 -1.95 2.20
C ASP A 87 -11.09 -1.15 1.52
N LYS A 88 -11.13 0.17 1.69
CA LYS A 88 -10.28 1.14 0.99
C LYS A 88 -9.22 1.69 1.93
N TYR A 89 -7.94 1.42 1.64
CA TYR A 89 -6.78 1.89 2.40
C TYR A 89 -5.97 2.90 1.61
N CYS A 90 -5.96 4.13 2.11
CA CYS A 90 -5.43 5.28 1.40
C CYS A 90 -3.95 5.50 1.71
N THR A 91 -3.16 5.75 0.66
CA THR A 91 -1.74 6.14 0.78
C THR A 91 -1.50 7.63 0.48
N LYS A 92 -2.57 8.42 0.37
CA LYS A 92 -2.50 9.89 0.19
C LYS A 92 -1.57 10.51 1.23
N PRO A 93 -0.88 11.63 0.96
CA PRO A 93 -0.88 12.32 -0.33
C PRO A 93 -0.13 11.54 -1.41
N GLU A 94 0.96 10.85 -1.08
CA GLU A 94 1.73 9.94 -1.94
C GLU A 94 2.60 9.06 -1.01
N LEU A 95 2.98 7.83 -1.43
CA LEU A 95 3.84 6.93 -0.63
C LEU A 95 5.20 7.55 -0.28
N GLU A 96 5.70 8.45 -1.11
CA GLU A 96 6.95 9.17 -0.89
C GLU A 96 6.99 9.95 0.42
N ILE A 97 5.83 10.29 1.01
CA ILE A 97 5.78 10.91 2.32
C ILE A 97 6.42 10.02 3.40
N LEU A 98 6.34 8.69 3.24
CA LEU A 98 6.97 7.75 4.16
C LEU A 98 8.50 7.86 4.11
N LEU A 99 9.07 8.06 2.92
CA LEU A 99 10.51 8.28 2.76
C LEU A 99 10.92 9.62 3.38
N ILE A 100 10.13 10.69 3.17
CA ILE A 100 10.38 12.01 3.79
C ILE A 100 10.37 11.91 5.32
N ILE A 101 9.42 11.16 5.88
CA ILE A 101 9.34 10.91 7.32
C ILE A 101 10.53 10.11 7.82
N SER A 102 10.93 9.06 7.10
CA SER A 102 12.07 8.21 7.46
C SER A 102 13.39 8.99 7.48
N GLU A 103 13.56 9.95 6.56
CA GLU A 103 14.73 10.84 6.51
C GLU A 103 14.67 12.01 7.51
N GLY A 104 13.58 12.14 8.28
CA GLY A 104 13.40 13.27 9.21
C GLY A 104 13.20 14.63 8.51
N LEU A 105 12.86 14.63 7.22
CA LEU A 105 12.72 15.84 6.38
C LEU A 105 11.31 16.44 6.41
N THR A 106 10.47 16.05 7.36
CA THR A 106 9.07 16.49 7.47
C THR A 106 8.96 18.01 7.63
N ALA A 107 9.80 18.62 8.46
CA ALA A 107 9.82 20.06 8.71
C ALA A 107 10.24 20.85 7.46
N ASP A 108 11.16 20.32 6.66
CA ASP A 108 11.60 20.96 5.41
C ASP A 108 10.55 20.82 4.31
N TYR A 109 9.91 19.65 4.22
CA TYR A 109 8.79 19.45 3.30
C TYR A 109 7.59 20.35 3.65
N GLU A 110 7.29 20.52 4.94
CA GLU A 110 6.20 21.37 5.42
C GLU A 110 6.34 22.83 4.93
N LYS A 111 7.57 23.35 4.80
CA LYS A 111 7.85 24.69 4.27
C LYS A 111 7.49 24.84 2.79
N VAL A 112 7.49 23.75 2.02
CA VAL A 112 7.31 23.75 0.56
C VAL A 112 6.06 23.02 0.08
N LYS A 113 5.32 22.35 0.97
CA LYS A 113 4.17 21.47 0.63
C LYS A 113 3.06 22.12 -0.20
N SER A 114 2.93 23.45 -0.13
CA SER A 114 1.93 24.20 -0.90
C SER A 114 2.31 24.38 -2.37
N LYS A 115 3.60 24.24 -2.69
CA LYS A 115 4.16 24.45 -4.03
C LYS A 115 4.78 23.18 -4.61
N GLU A 116 5.11 22.21 -3.77
CA GLU A 116 5.83 21.00 -4.15
C GLU A 116 5.18 19.74 -3.58
N LYS A 117 4.97 18.74 -4.46
CA LYS A 117 4.41 17.43 -4.07
C LYS A 117 5.47 16.56 -3.39
N PRO A 118 5.07 15.60 -2.51
CA PRO A 118 5.99 14.70 -1.82
C PRO A 118 6.98 14.01 -2.78
N LYS A 119 6.50 13.54 -3.93
CA LYS A 119 7.29 12.87 -4.97
C LYS A 119 8.39 13.73 -5.55
N ILE A 120 8.13 15.02 -5.77
CA ILE A 120 9.15 15.93 -6.32
C ILE A 120 10.19 16.23 -5.24
N PHE A 121 9.74 16.50 -4.01
CA PHE A 121 10.63 16.71 -2.88
C PHE A 121 11.52 15.49 -2.61
N ALA A 122 10.93 14.29 -2.61
CA ALA A 122 11.63 13.03 -2.39
C ALA A 122 12.73 12.80 -3.44
N LYS A 123 12.43 13.02 -4.72
CA LYS A 123 13.43 12.89 -5.80
C LYS A 123 14.62 13.84 -5.65
N LYS A 124 14.41 15.03 -5.07
CA LYS A 124 15.47 16.02 -4.88
C LYS A 124 16.35 15.70 -3.67
N ASN A 125 15.73 15.25 -2.58
CA ASN A 125 16.38 15.22 -1.27
C ASN A 125 16.73 13.81 -0.76
N ILE A 126 16.09 12.75 -1.28
CA ILE A 126 16.21 11.40 -0.71
C ILE A 126 17.25 10.56 -1.48
N LYS A 127 18.18 10.00 -0.71
CA LYS A 127 19.24 9.11 -1.19
C LYS A 127 19.44 7.97 -0.20
N TYR A 128 19.75 6.79 -0.71
CA TYR A 128 20.14 5.63 0.08
C TYR A 128 21.47 5.10 -0.42
N GLY A 129 22.50 5.16 0.44
CA GLY A 129 23.88 4.95 0.01
C GLY A 129 24.27 5.90 -1.13
N ARG A 130 24.63 5.34 -2.29
CA ARG A 130 25.01 6.12 -3.50
C ARG A 130 23.84 6.36 -4.47
N ARG A 131 22.64 5.84 -4.17
CA ARG A 131 21.49 5.88 -5.06
C ARG A 131 20.51 6.97 -4.63
N SER A 132 20.17 7.89 -5.53
CA SER A 132 19.06 8.82 -5.33
C SER A 132 17.72 8.16 -5.67
N TYR A 133 16.65 8.55 -4.97
CA TYR A 133 15.30 8.11 -5.29
C TYR A 133 14.87 8.62 -6.67
N LYS A 134 14.41 7.71 -7.55
CA LYS A 134 13.95 8.07 -8.91
C LYS A 134 12.50 7.65 -9.20
N ASN A 135 11.68 7.41 -8.18
CA ASN A 135 10.31 6.87 -8.33
C ASN A 135 10.31 5.46 -8.95
N ASP A 136 11.29 4.67 -8.56
CA ASP A 136 11.44 3.27 -8.94
C ASP A 136 11.09 2.38 -7.74
N THR A 137 10.44 1.25 -8.02
CA THR A 137 9.92 0.36 -6.99
C THR A 137 11.03 -0.35 -6.22
N SER A 138 12.15 -0.69 -6.87
CA SER A 138 13.27 -1.37 -6.21
C SER A 138 13.94 -0.52 -5.13
N PHE A 139 13.81 0.82 -5.18
CA PHE A 139 14.27 1.67 -4.08
C PHE A 139 13.60 1.33 -2.75
N TYR A 140 12.30 0.99 -2.74
CA TYR A 140 11.60 0.64 -1.49
C TYR A 140 12.13 -0.66 -0.90
N THR A 141 12.41 -1.66 -1.75
CA THR A 141 13.03 -2.92 -1.33
C THR A 141 14.42 -2.68 -0.73
N GLU A 142 15.24 -1.84 -1.36
CA GLU A 142 16.59 -1.52 -0.86
C GLU A 142 16.55 -0.71 0.44
N TYR A 143 15.63 0.25 0.53
CA TYR A 143 15.51 1.18 1.65
C TYR A 143 14.91 0.52 2.89
N TYR A 144 13.77 -0.18 2.74
CA TYR A 144 13.02 -0.76 3.86
C TYR A 144 13.18 -2.28 4.01
N GLY A 145 13.67 -3.00 2.99
CA GLY A 145 13.66 -4.46 2.99
C GLY A 145 14.46 -5.10 4.12
N ASN A 146 15.55 -4.46 4.57
CA ASN A 146 16.33 -4.92 5.73
C ASN A 146 15.96 -4.18 7.02
N ASN A 147 15.10 -3.16 6.94
CA ASN A 147 14.63 -2.38 8.09
C ASN A 147 13.12 -2.15 8.00
N PRO A 148 12.30 -3.21 8.13
CA PRO A 148 10.84 -3.10 8.06
C PRO A 148 10.27 -2.28 9.21
N GLN A 149 10.98 -2.20 10.35
CA GLN A 149 10.56 -1.42 11.51
C GLN A 149 10.52 0.08 11.18
N LEU A 150 11.50 0.59 10.43
CA LEU A 150 11.49 1.98 9.95
C LEU A 150 10.26 2.26 9.08
N LEU A 151 9.85 1.32 8.24
CA LEU A 151 8.63 1.45 7.44
C LEU A 151 7.38 1.54 8.33
N VAL A 152 7.25 0.63 9.29
CA VAL A 152 6.15 0.60 10.27
C VAL A 152 6.07 1.92 11.01
N GLU A 153 7.19 2.39 11.57
CA GLU A 153 7.25 3.67 12.29
C GLU A 153 6.88 4.85 11.40
N SER A 154 7.35 4.88 10.15
CA SER A 154 7.03 5.95 9.22
C SER A 154 5.55 5.97 8.84
N ILE A 155 4.92 4.80 8.69
CA ILE A 155 3.47 4.69 8.46
C ILE A 155 2.68 5.16 9.70
N GLN A 156 3.10 4.77 10.91
CA GLN A 156 2.47 5.19 12.16
C GLN A 156 2.61 6.70 12.39
N LYS A 157 3.81 7.25 12.20
CA LYS A 157 4.09 8.70 12.27
C LYS A 157 3.25 9.46 11.25
N TYR A 158 3.16 8.94 10.03
CA TYR A 158 2.34 9.55 8.99
C TYR A 158 0.87 9.66 9.41
N HIS A 159 0.31 8.58 9.96
CA HIS A 159 -1.05 8.56 10.49
C HIS A 159 -1.25 9.59 11.63
N HIS A 160 -0.27 9.74 12.52
CA HIS A 160 -0.34 10.73 13.60
C HIS A 160 -0.31 12.19 13.09
N ILE A 161 0.52 12.47 12.08
CA ILE A 161 0.67 13.83 11.51
C ILE A 161 -0.55 14.21 10.66
N LYS A 162 -1.20 13.24 10.03
CA LYS A 162 -2.39 13.48 9.22
C LYS A 162 -3.67 13.36 10.03
N GLY A 163 -4.26 14.52 10.30
CA GLY A 163 -5.65 14.62 10.73
C GLY A 163 -6.62 13.87 9.79
N SER A 164 -7.82 13.62 10.30
CA SER A 164 -8.79 12.64 9.79
C SER A 164 -9.07 12.75 8.28
N HIS A 165 -8.94 11.62 7.57
CA HIS A 165 -9.45 11.45 6.21
C HIS A 165 -10.99 11.55 6.19
N LYS A 166 -11.54 11.72 4.98
CA LYS A 166 -12.99 11.68 4.75
C LYS A 166 -13.56 10.34 5.26
N LYS A 167 -14.82 10.36 5.74
CA LYS A 167 -15.54 9.28 6.45
C LYS A 167 -15.45 7.83 5.93
N ASP A 168 -14.97 7.59 4.71
CA ASP A 168 -15.05 6.29 4.02
C ASP A 168 -13.67 5.74 3.55
N GLU A 169 -12.54 6.27 4.04
CA GLU A 169 -11.19 5.78 3.70
C GLU A 169 -10.40 5.43 4.96
N HIS A 170 -9.86 4.21 5.05
CA HIS A 170 -8.98 3.75 6.12
C HIS A 170 -7.52 4.14 5.84
N TYR A 171 -6.71 4.21 6.89
CA TYR A 171 -5.26 4.43 6.78
C TYR A 171 -4.51 3.11 6.63
N LEU A 172 -3.41 3.12 5.87
CA LEU A 172 -2.49 1.97 5.81
C LEU A 172 -2.02 1.54 7.20
N ALA A 173 -1.88 2.48 8.14
CA ALA A 173 -1.52 2.22 9.54
C ALA A 173 -2.48 1.27 10.26
N GLU A 174 -3.77 1.24 9.88
CA GLU A 174 -4.77 0.37 10.51
C GLU A 174 -4.54 -1.11 10.21
N LEU A 175 -3.77 -1.42 9.15
CA LEU A 175 -3.39 -2.79 8.78
C LEU A 175 -2.17 -3.30 9.56
N LEU A 176 -1.39 -2.42 10.19
CA LEU A 176 -0.19 -2.78 10.95
C LEU A 176 -0.56 -3.43 12.29
N LYS A 177 0.31 -4.32 12.78
CA LYS A 177 0.16 -4.94 14.11
C LYS A 177 0.19 -3.94 15.26
#